data_AF-A0A508AYK9-F1
#
_entry.id   AF-A0A508AYK9-F1
#
_cell.length_a   1.000
_cell.length_b   1.000
_cell.length_c   1.000
_cell.angle_alpha   90.00
_cell.angle_beta   90.00
_cell.angle_gamma   90.00
#
_symmetry.space_group_name_H-M   'P 1'
#
loop_
_entity.id
_entity.type
_entity.pdbx_description
1 polymer ?
#
loop_
_entity_poly.entity_id
_entity_poly.type
_entity_poly.pdbx_seq_one_letter_code
_entity_poly.pdbx_strand_id
1 'polypeptide(L)'
;MSEHVGPSSVPPHAVSAEQRAHAESRFRQAQADVAAQRLELAAAGYREAAQIGHPGAQLELARMRLYGIDAPADPAEAVHWLQRAEASGHPGASYLLAMIALGGTALPRDARINERLLLAVRHDIAPALRAVAIHFGRKPGDDDQTRCIQMLERAAGRGDVVAAQLLAERLARGEGCPPQPRAAEELWAQLDRAGVPRLPAIEAPLPAQQEGRPGTLTLEDVLWPPPWTPLSESPALRRVDRLLSADECRLLVACAQPQLRDSMTVDPVSGEARANPLRTSRDASFDPLAEDFALRCVQLRIAQAAQMELVHAEQLIVLRYAPGQQYRPHRDYLPPATLASDRPEAGNRARTICVYLNAVADGGATAFPDAGLSVAPQPGCAVVFDNLDADGGPEPRSLHAGEPVVEGEKWLATLWLRERDYRAF
;
A
#
# COMPACT_ATOMS: atom_id res chain seq x y z
N MET A 1 -43.37 -46.49 11.13
CA MET A 1 -42.75 -46.21 9.81
C MET A 1 -42.79 -44.70 9.65
N SER A 2 -41.69 -44.03 9.99
CA SER A 2 -41.56 -42.58 9.83
C SER A 2 -40.52 -42.36 8.73
N GLU A 3 -40.95 -41.81 7.61
CA GLU A 3 -40.08 -41.44 6.49
C GLU A 3 -39.40 -40.10 6.80
N HIS A 4 -38.07 -40.13 6.81
CA HIS A 4 -37.23 -38.93 6.78
C HIS A 4 -37.19 -38.39 5.35
N VAL A 5 -37.73 -37.20 5.15
CA VAL A 5 -37.53 -36.39 3.94
C VAL A 5 -36.21 -35.64 4.11
N GLY A 6 -35.17 -36.08 3.40
CA GLY A 6 -33.89 -35.36 3.31
C GLY A 6 -34.02 -34.07 2.48
N PRO A 7 -33.15 -33.07 2.71
CA PRO A 7 -33.19 -31.83 1.95
C PRO A 7 -32.77 -32.08 0.50
N SER A 8 -33.68 -31.78 -0.43
CA SER A 8 -33.45 -31.80 -1.88
C SER A 8 -32.45 -30.70 -2.25
N SER A 9 -31.20 -31.07 -2.54
CA SER A 9 -30.21 -30.19 -3.16
C SER A 9 -30.38 -30.21 -4.68
N VAL A 10 -31.24 -29.33 -5.19
CA VAL A 10 -31.33 -29.06 -6.64
C VAL A 10 -30.03 -28.37 -7.06
N PRO A 11 -29.26 -28.92 -8.02
CA PRO A 11 -28.08 -28.22 -8.56
C PRO A 11 -28.54 -26.90 -9.21
N PRO A 12 -27.76 -25.80 -9.09
CA PRO A 12 -28.12 -24.55 -9.72
C PRO A 12 -28.36 -24.77 -11.22
N HIS A 13 -29.52 -24.35 -11.72
CA HIS A 13 -29.86 -24.46 -13.13
C HIS A 13 -28.73 -23.88 -13.99
N ALA A 14 -28.20 -24.69 -14.92
CA ALA A 14 -27.13 -24.25 -15.81
C ALA A 14 -27.61 -23.04 -16.63
N VAL A 15 -26.87 -21.92 -16.55
CA VAL A 15 -27.19 -20.67 -17.23
C VAL A 15 -27.22 -20.90 -18.75
N SER A 16 -28.35 -20.57 -19.38
CA SER A 16 -28.58 -20.75 -20.82
C SER A 16 -27.68 -19.83 -21.67
N ALA A 17 -27.49 -20.15 -22.95
CA ALA A 17 -26.70 -19.32 -23.85
C ALA A 17 -27.29 -17.90 -24.02
N GLU A 18 -28.62 -17.78 -24.04
CA GLU A 18 -29.33 -16.51 -24.09
C GLU A 18 -29.09 -15.67 -22.83
N GLN A 19 -29.16 -16.30 -21.66
CA GLN A 19 -28.86 -15.64 -20.39
C GLN A 19 -27.40 -15.15 -20.33
N ARG A 20 -26.44 -15.93 -20.86
CA ARG A 20 -25.03 -15.50 -20.94
C ARG A 20 -24.86 -14.31 -21.87
N ALA A 21 -25.49 -14.33 -23.05
CA ALA A 21 -25.44 -13.21 -24.00
C ALA A 21 -26.07 -11.93 -23.40
N HIS A 22 -27.17 -12.07 -22.68
CA HIS A 22 -27.79 -10.97 -21.95
C HIS A 22 -26.88 -10.41 -20.85
N ALA A 23 -26.26 -11.27 -20.04
CA ALA A 23 -25.34 -10.85 -18.99
C ALA A 23 -24.10 -10.12 -19.54
N GLU A 24 -23.55 -10.60 -20.65
CA GLU A 24 -22.46 -9.94 -21.38
C GLU A 24 -22.89 -8.56 -21.89
N SER A 25 -24.09 -8.44 -22.49
CA SER A 25 -24.62 -7.16 -22.94
C SER A 25 -24.80 -6.17 -21.79
N ARG A 26 -25.34 -6.63 -20.66
CA ARG A 26 -25.50 -5.81 -19.45
C ARG A 26 -24.17 -5.38 -18.87
N PHE A 27 -23.17 -6.26 -18.85
CA PHE A 27 -21.82 -5.95 -18.40
C PHE A 27 -21.18 -4.83 -19.24
N ARG A 28 -21.23 -4.92 -20.57
CA ARG A 28 -20.70 -3.87 -21.46
C ARG A 28 -21.42 -2.53 -21.29
N GLN A 29 -22.74 -2.57 -21.12
CA GLN A 29 -23.52 -1.35 -20.86
C GLN A 29 -23.09 -0.71 -19.53
N ALA A 30 -22.92 -1.50 -18.47
CA ALA A 30 -22.45 -1.03 -17.18
C ALA A 30 -21.03 -0.41 -17.27
N GLN A 31 -20.12 -0.98 -18.06
CA GLN A 31 -18.80 -0.39 -18.33
C GLN A 31 -18.92 0.98 -19.02
N ALA A 32 -19.81 1.11 -20.00
CA ALA A 32 -20.08 2.40 -20.64
C ALA A 32 -20.70 3.42 -19.65
N ASP A 33 -21.52 2.95 -18.72
CA ASP A 33 -22.11 3.80 -17.67
C ASP A 33 -21.04 4.29 -16.68
N VAL A 34 -20.06 3.46 -16.31
CA VAL A 34 -18.88 3.91 -15.54
C VAL A 34 -18.10 4.98 -16.29
N ALA A 35 -17.81 4.77 -17.58
CA ALA A 35 -17.10 5.75 -18.40
C ALA A 35 -17.86 7.08 -18.51
N ALA A 36 -19.19 7.03 -18.47
CA ALA A 36 -20.08 8.19 -18.45
C ALA A 36 -20.35 8.73 -17.03
N GLN A 37 -19.67 8.23 -15.99
CA GLN A 37 -19.85 8.60 -14.57
C GLN A 37 -21.28 8.39 -14.03
N ARG A 38 -22.04 7.47 -14.62
CA ARG A 38 -23.39 7.10 -14.17
C ARG A 38 -23.33 5.89 -13.23
N LEU A 39 -22.79 6.11 -12.03
CA LEU A 39 -22.44 5.04 -11.09
C LEU A 39 -23.65 4.21 -10.62
N GLU A 40 -24.80 4.83 -10.38
CA GLU A 40 -26.05 4.13 -10.04
C GLU A 40 -26.48 3.14 -11.14
N LEU A 41 -26.44 3.57 -12.40
CA LEU A 41 -26.78 2.71 -13.55
C LEU A 41 -25.75 1.60 -13.76
N ALA A 42 -24.47 1.92 -13.60
CA ALA A 42 -23.40 0.94 -13.65
C ALA A 42 -23.57 -0.14 -12.56
N ALA A 43 -23.85 0.26 -11.31
CA ALA A 43 -24.10 -0.65 -10.21
C ALA A 43 -25.29 -1.57 -10.49
N ALA A 44 -26.39 -1.01 -11.01
CA ALA A 44 -27.56 -1.79 -11.40
C ALA A 44 -27.24 -2.80 -12.52
N GLY A 45 -26.52 -2.38 -13.57
CA GLY A 45 -26.13 -3.25 -14.67
C GLY A 45 -25.16 -4.36 -14.25
N TYR A 46 -24.16 -4.04 -13.42
CA TYR A 46 -23.27 -5.05 -12.84
C TYR A 46 -24.02 -6.03 -11.94
N ARG A 47 -24.95 -5.55 -11.11
CA ARG A 47 -25.78 -6.41 -10.24
C ARG A 47 -26.60 -7.41 -11.05
N GLU A 48 -27.27 -6.96 -12.12
CA GLU A 48 -28.04 -7.84 -13.00
C GLU A 48 -27.15 -8.90 -13.67
N ALA A 49 -26.04 -8.49 -14.28
CA ALA A 49 -25.11 -9.41 -14.93
C ALA A 49 -24.44 -10.39 -13.94
N ALA A 50 -24.10 -9.92 -12.74
CA ALA A 50 -23.48 -10.72 -11.68
C ALA A 50 -24.42 -11.81 -11.15
N GLN A 51 -25.72 -11.48 -11.00
CA GLN A 51 -26.77 -12.41 -10.59
C GLN A 51 -26.95 -13.55 -11.61
N ILE A 52 -26.85 -13.24 -12.91
CA ILE A 52 -26.89 -14.23 -14.00
C ILE A 52 -25.64 -15.10 -14.02
N GLY A 53 -24.53 -14.65 -13.44
CA GLY A 53 -23.29 -15.42 -13.32
C GLY A 53 -22.11 -14.88 -14.14
N HIS A 54 -22.18 -13.64 -14.65
CA HIS A 54 -21.06 -13.05 -15.40
C HIS A 54 -19.88 -12.74 -14.47
N PRO A 55 -18.71 -13.40 -14.62
CA PRO A 55 -17.62 -13.31 -13.63
C PRO A 55 -16.97 -11.92 -13.58
N GLY A 56 -16.86 -11.23 -14.71
CA GLY A 56 -16.38 -9.84 -14.74
C GLY A 56 -17.32 -8.88 -14.02
N ALA A 57 -18.63 -9.12 -14.08
CA ALA A 57 -19.62 -8.28 -13.41
C ALA A 57 -19.62 -8.53 -11.89
N GLN A 58 -19.41 -9.79 -11.48
CA GLN A 58 -19.22 -10.15 -10.08
C GLN A 58 -17.98 -9.48 -9.49
N LEU A 59 -16.87 -9.43 -10.24
CA LEU A 59 -15.66 -8.69 -9.83
C LEU A 59 -15.93 -7.19 -9.68
N GLU A 60 -16.51 -6.55 -10.70
CA GLU A 60 -16.73 -5.09 -10.66
C GLU A 60 -17.76 -4.70 -9.58
N LEU A 61 -18.84 -5.46 -9.44
CA LEU A 61 -19.79 -5.27 -8.34
C LEU A 61 -19.08 -5.42 -6.99
N ALA A 62 -18.24 -6.45 -6.82
CA ALA A 62 -17.49 -6.61 -5.58
C ALA A 62 -16.56 -5.44 -5.27
N ARG A 63 -15.89 -4.85 -6.26
CA ARG A 63 -15.10 -3.61 -6.07
C ARG A 63 -15.98 -2.47 -5.57
N MET A 64 -17.14 -2.26 -6.20
CA MET A 64 -18.06 -1.21 -5.77
C MET A 64 -18.51 -1.41 -4.32
N ARG A 65 -18.82 -2.65 -3.93
CA ARG A 65 -19.18 -2.98 -2.53
C ARG A 65 -18.01 -2.85 -1.57
N LEU A 66 -16.79 -3.23 -1.97
CA LEU A 66 -15.60 -3.12 -1.12
C LEU A 66 -15.29 -1.66 -0.76
N TYR A 67 -15.44 -0.76 -1.74
CA TYR A 67 -15.04 0.64 -1.59
C TYR A 67 -16.20 1.61 -1.35
N GLY A 68 -17.42 1.10 -1.21
CA GLY A 68 -18.58 1.93 -0.92
C GLY A 68 -18.97 2.87 -2.08
N ILE A 69 -18.78 2.43 -3.32
CA ILE A 69 -19.20 3.16 -4.52
C ILE A 69 -20.70 2.88 -4.72
N ASP A 70 -21.51 3.93 -4.83
CA ASP A 70 -22.98 3.90 -4.99
C ASP A 70 -23.79 3.44 -3.77
N ALA A 71 -23.16 2.80 -2.79
CA ALA A 71 -23.78 2.35 -1.54
C ALA A 71 -22.71 2.21 -0.45
N PRO A 72 -23.06 2.15 0.85
CA PRO A 72 -22.08 1.95 1.91
C PRO A 72 -21.22 0.71 1.69
N ALA A 73 -19.94 0.80 2.09
CA ALA A 73 -18.99 -0.30 1.94
C ALA A 73 -19.48 -1.56 2.67
N ASP A 74 -19.40 -2.70 1.99
CA ASP A 74 -19.75 -4.01 2.51
C ASP A 74 -18.70 -5.03 2.04
N PRO A 75 -17.60 -5.18 2.81
CA PRO A 75 -16.55 -6.14 2.49
C PRO A 75 -17.04 -7.60 2.48
N ALA A 76 -18.07 -7.93 3.26
CA ALA A 76 -18.61 -9.29 3.31
C ALA A 76 -19.35 -9.64 2.01
N GLU A 77 -20.17 -8.72 1.50
CA GLU A 77 -20.82 -8.87 0.20
C GLU A 77 -19.79 -8.89 -0.94
N ALA A 78 -18.75 -8.05 -0.86
CA ALA A 78 -17.65 -8.06 -1.83
C ALA A 78 -16.98 -9.44 -1.89
N VAL A 79 -16.63 -10.02 -0.73
CA VAL A 79 -16.04 -11.37 -0.65
C VAL A 79 -16.98 -12.42 -1.23
N HIS A 80 -18.30 -12.34 -0.97
CA HIS A 80 -19.27 -13.26 -1.54
C HIS A 80 -19.25 -13.26 -3.07
N TRP A 81 -19.31 -12.08 -3.70
CA TRP A 81 -19.28 -11.97 -5.16
C TRP A 81 -17.94 -12.41 -5.75
N LEU A 82 -16.83 -12.09 -5.09
CA LEU A 82 -15.50 -12.52 -5.55
C LEU A 82 -15.32 -14.04 -5.46
N GLN A 83 -15.84 -14.70 -4.43
CA GLN A 83 -15.78 -16.16 -4.31
C GLN A 83 -16.55 -16.84 -5.46
N ARG A 84 -17.67 -16.25 -5.91
CA ARG A 84 -18.41 -16.74 -7.09
C ARG A 84 -17.62 -16.55 -8.39
N ALA A 85 -16.95 -15.41 -8.54
CA ALA A 85 -16.10 -15.14 -9.71
C ALA A 85 -14.86 -16.04 -9.72
N GLU A 86 -14.23 -16.26 -8.56
CA GLU A 86 -13.12 -17.21 -8.36
C GLU A 86 -13.53 -18.64 -8.69
N ALA A 87 -14.73 -19.09 -8.28
CA ALA A 87 -15.26 -20.40 -8.64
C ALA A 87 -15.47 -20.58 -10.16
N SER A 88 -15.60 -19.48 -10.89
CA SER A 88 -15.65 -19.46 -12.37
C SER A 88 -14.27 -19.31 -13.02
N GLY A 89 -13.18 -19.32 -12.23
CA GLY A 89 -11.80 -19.22 -12.70
C GLY A 89 -11.32 -17.79 -13.00
N HIS A 90 -12.00 -16.75 -12.50
CA HIS A 90 -11.63 -15.37 -12.82
C HIS A 90 -10.36 -14.90 -12.06
N PRO A 91 -9.22 -14.66 -12.73
CA PRO A 91 -7.94 -14.41 -12.05
C PRO A 91 -7.92 -13.09 -11.27
N GLY A 92 -8.62 -12.06 -11.77
CA GLY A 92 -8.76 -10.78 -11.07
C GLY A 92 -9.53 -10.90 -9.75
N ALA A 93 -10.44 -11.88 -9.65
CA ALA A 93 -11.20 -12.10 -8.41
C ALA A 93 -10.33 -12.79 -7.36
N SER A 94 -9.55 -13.80 -7.77
CA SER A 94 -8.55 -14.41 -6.89
C SER A 94 -7.52 -13.40 -6.40
N TYR A 95 -7.01 -12.52 -7.27
CA TYR A 95 -6.10 -11.45 -6.84
C TYR A 95 -6.73 -10.53 -5.79
N LEU A 96 -7.97 -10.08 -6.00
CA LEU A 96 -8.64 -9.19 -5.05
C LEU A 96 -8.96 -9.90 -3.73
N LEU A 97 -9.35 -11.18 -3.76
CA LEU A 97 -9.49 -12.00 -2.55
C LEU A 97 -8.17 -12.13 -1.78
N ALA A 98 -7.05 -12.29 -2.49
CA ALA A 98 -5.73 -12.32 -1.87
C ALA A 98 -5.43 -10.98 -1.15
N MET A 99 -5.75 -9.85 -1.78
CA MET A 99 -5.59 -8.53 -1.14
C MET A 99 -6.50 -8.36 0.08
N ILE A 100 -7.79 -8.72 0.00
CA ILE A 100 -8.72 -8.58 1.12
C ILE A 100 -8.27 -9.45 2.30
N ALA A 101 -7.82 -10.67 2.02
CA ALA A 101 -7.33 -11.60 3.04
C ALA A 101 -6.09 -11.07 3.78
N LEU A 102 -5.27 -10.20 3.17
CA LEU A 102 -4.16 -9.54 3.90
C LEU A 102 -4.66 -8.69 5.07
N GLY A 103 -5.87 -8.10 4.98
CA GLY A 103 -6.47 -7.38 6.11
C GLY A 103 -6.80 -8.31 7.28
N GLY A 104 -7.34 -9.49 7.00
CA GLY A 104 -7.69 -10.52 8.00
C GLY A 104 -9.09 -10.36 8.60
N THR A 105 -9.73 -9.20 8.45
CA THR A 105 -11.06 -8.89 9.02
C THR A 105 -12.20 -9.47 8.19
N ALA A 106 -12.27 -9.10 6.90
CA ALA A 106 -13.36 -9.52 6.00
C ALA A 106 -13.16 -10.94 5.44
N LEU A 107 -11.91 -11.39 5.38
CA LEU A 107 -11.51 -12.72 4.96
C LEU A 107 -10.29 -13.12 5.78
N PRO A 108 -10.29 -14.30 6.45
CA PRO A 108 -9.16 -14.71 7.27
C PRO A 108 -7.86 -14.81 6.47
N ARG A 109 -6.74 -14.50 7.14
CA ARG A 109 -5.40 -14.76 6.61
C ARG A 109 -5.16 -16.27 6.61
N ASP A 110 -5.09 -16.88 5.42
CA ASP A 110 -4.88 -18.32 5.25
C ASP A 110 -3.86 -18.64 4.14
N ALA A 111 -3.54 -19.92 3.98
CA ALA A 111 -2.61 -20.38 2.94
C ALA A 111 -3.11 -20.08 1.51
N ARG A 112 -4.41 -19.83 1.32
CA ARG A 112 -4.99 -19.57 -0.02
C ARG A 112 -4.57 -18.22 -0.57
N ILE A 113 -4.06 -17.29 0.24
CA ILE A 113 -3.51 -16.03 -0.27
C ILE A 113 -2.38 -16.31 -1.27
N ASN A 114 -1.46 -17.21 -0.92
CA ASN A 114 -0.37 -17.60 -1.80
C ASN A 114 -0.88 -18.29 -3.08
N GLU A 115 -1.83 -19.20 -2.95
CA GLU A 115 -2.42 -19.91 -4.10
C GLU A 115 -3.09 -18.93 -5.08
N ARG A 116 -3.86 -17.98 -4.55
CA ARG A 116 -4.53 -16.93 -5.31
C ARG A 116 -3.55 -15.98 -5.98
N LEU A 117 -2.49 -15.57 -5.28
CA LEU A 117 -1.46 -14.71 -5.85
C LEU A 117 -0.71 -15.42 -6.97
N LEU A 118 -0.35 -16.71 -6.79
CA LEU A 118 0.28 -17.52 -7.81
C LEU A 118 -0.64 -17.79 -9.01
N LEU A 119 -1.95 -17.95 -8.81
CA LEU A 119 -2.93 -18.01 -9.90
C LEU A 119 -2.93 -16.70 -10.69
N ALA A 120 -3.00 -15.55 -10.01
CA ALA A 120 -2.94 -14.25 -10.67
C ALA A 120 -1.64 -14.06 -11.48
N VAL A 121 -0.50 -14.53 -10.95
CA VAL A 121 0.79 -14.55 -11.67
C VAL A 121 0.76 -15.44 -12.92
N ARG A 122 0.10 -16.60 -12.89
CA ARG A 122 -0.05 -17.47 -14.09
C ARG A 122 -0.85 -16.81 -15.21
N HIS A 123 -1.73 -15.87 -14.86
CA HIS A 123 -2.53 -15.09 -15.81
C HIS A 123 -1.93 -13.71 -16.12
N ASP A 124 -0.66 -13.48 -15.76
CA ASP A 124 0.06 -12.21 -15.99
C ASP A 124 -0.66 -10.96 -15.45
N ILE A 125 -1.36 -11.09 -14.32
CA ILE A 125 -1.92 -9.92 -13.63
C ILE A 125 -0.75 -9.05 -13.13
N ALA A 126 -0.54 -7.92 -13.79
CA ALA A 126 0.57 -6.98 -13.56
C ALA A 126 0.87 -6.67 -12.08
N PRO A 127 -0.10 -6.25 -11.24
CA PRO A 127 0.19 -5.95 -9.84
C PRO A 127 0.50 -7.21 -9.00
N ALA A 128 0.07 -8.40 -9.44
CA ALA A 128 0.46 -9.66 -8.81
C ALA A 128 1.91 -10.02 -9.15
N LEU A 129 2.31 -9.84 -10.41
CA LEU A 129 3.70 -10.01 -10.85
C LEU A 129 4.63 -9.07 -10.09
N ARG A 130 4.27 -7.78 -9.97
CA ARG A 130 5.02 -6.80 -9.16
C ARG A 130 5.12 -7.21 -7.70
N ALA A 131 4.03 -7.64 -7.07
CA ALA A 131 4.05 -8.08 -5.67
C ALA A 131 5.00 -9.27 -5.44
N VAL A 132 4.97 -10.26 -6.32
CA VAL A 132 5.87 -11.42 -6.25
C VAL A 132 7.32 -11.03 -6.58
N ALA A 133 7.54 -10.09 -7.50
CA ALA A 133 8.86 -9.54 -7.77
C ALA A 133 9.48 -8.92 -6.50
N ILE A 134 8.74 -8.04 -5.84
CA ILE A 134 9.18 -7.37 -4.61
C ILE A 134 9.42 -8.38 -3.49
N HIS A 135 8.57 -9.40 -3.36
CA HIS A 135 8.79 -10.49 -2.42
C HIS A 135 10.15 -11.17 -2.64
N PHE A 136 10.47 -11.52 -3.88
CA PHE A 136 11.76 -12.14 -4.20
C PHE A 136 12.94 -11.15 -4.09
N GLY A 137 12.75 -9.89 -4.46
CA GLY A 137 13.75 -8.83 -4.34
C GLY A 137 14.23 -8.59 -2.91
N ARG A 138 13.38 -8.91 -1.91
CA ARG A 138 13.74 -8.87 -0.48
C ARG A 138 14.66 -10.00 -0.02
N LYS A 139 14.83 -11.06 -0.80
CA LYS A 139 15.60 -12.26 -0.42
C LYS A 139 17.00 -12.23 -1.05
N PRO A 140 18.07 -12.52 -0.29
CA PRO A 140 19.44 -12.37 -0.80
C PRO A 140 19.88 -13.43 -1.83
N GLY A 141 19.12 -14.52 -2.01
CA GLY A 141 19.54 -15.63 -2.86
C GLY A 141 19.55 -15.25 -4.35
N ASP A 142 20.59 -15.67 -5.07
CA ASP A 142 20.74 -15.38 -6.51
C ASP A 142 19.51 -15.81 -7.34
N ASP A 143 18.94 -16.97 -7.02
CA ASP A 143 17.70 -17.47 -7.64
C ASP A 143 16.51 -16.54 -7.37
N ASP A 144 16.38 -16.01 -6.15
CA ASP A 144 15.32 -15.06 -5.80
C ASP A 144 15.54 -13.73 -6.53
N GLN A 145 16.76 -13.20 -6.51
CA GLN A 145 17.10 -11.97 -7.21
C GLN A 145 16.87 -12.09 -8.73
N THR A 146 17.16 -13.25 -9.32
CA THR A 146 16.86 -13.54 -10.73
C THR A 146 15.35 -13.60 -10.98
N ARG A 147 14.58 -14.25 -10.10
CA ARG A 147 13.11 -14.28 -10.20
C ARG A 147 12.47 -12.91 -10.05
N CYS A 148 13.05 -12.02 -9.23
CA CYS A 148 12.62 -10.62 -9.13
C CYS A 148 12.65 -9.96 -10.52
N ILE A 149 13.79 -10.02 -11.21
CA ILE A 149 13.93 -9.47 -12.57
C ILE A 149 12.91 -10.08 -13.54
N GLN A 150 12.78 -11.41 -13.57
CA GLN A 150 11.83 -12.08 -14.47
C GLN A 150 10.38 -11.64 -14.25
N MET A 151 9.98 -11.43 -12.98
CA MET A 151 8.62 -10.97 -12.68
C MET A 151 8.43 -9.49 -13.04
N LEU A 152 9.44 -8.65 -12.82
CA LEU A 152 9.41 -7.24 -13.24
C LEU A 152 9.32 -7.10 -14.76
N GLU A 153 10.10 -7.87 -15.53
CA GLU A 153 10.03 -7.92 -17.00
C GLU A 153 8.62 -8.28 -17.49
N ARG A 154 8.03 -9.33 -16.91
CA ARG A 154 6.66 -9.75 -17.24
C ARG A 154 5.64 -8.67 -16.88
N ALA A 155 5.77 -8.04 -15.72
CA ALA A 155 4.87 -6.96 -15.31
C ALA A 155 4.99 -5.74 -16.23
N ALA A 156 6.21 -5.28 -16.51
CA ALA A 156 6.50 -4.17 -17.41
C ALA A 156 5.95 -4.44 -18.81
N GLY A 157 6.10 -5.67 -19.34
CA GLY A 157 5.52 -6.10 -20.61
C GLY A 157 3.99 -6.08 -20.67
N ARG A 158 3.31 -6.02 -19.51
CA ARG A 158 1.85 -5.82 -19.39
C ARG A 158 1.44 -4.35 -19.18
N GLY A 159 2.38 -3.42 -19.35
CA GLY A 159 2.15 -1.99 -19.18
C GLY A 159 2.30 -1.49 -17.75
N ASP A 160 2.87 -2.30 -16.85
CA ASP A 160 3.09 -1.91 -15.47
C ASP A 160 4.26 -0.90 -15.35
N VAL A 161 3.91 0.39 -15.27
CA VAL A 161 4.88 1.49 -15.26
C VAL A 161 5.81 1.41 -14.04
N VAL A 162 5.28 1.09 -12.87
CA VAL A 162 6.08 0.97 -11.64
C VAL A 162 7.08 -0.18 -11.76
N ALA A 163 6.66 -1.33 -12.27
CA ALA A 163 7.56 -2.45 -12.50
C ALA A 163 8.64 -2.13 -13.54
N ALA A 164 8.30 -1.35 -14.58
CA ALA A 164 9.27 -0.87 -15.56
C ALA A 164 10.32 0.07 -14.92
N GLN A 165 9.92 0.99 -14.04
CA GLN A 165 10.87 1.83 -13.29
C GLN A 165 11.79 0.98 -12.41
N LEU A 166 11.24 0.03 -11.63
CA LEU A 166 12.03 -0.87 -10.79
C LEU A 166 12.98 -1.74 -11.62
N LEU A 167 12.53 -2.27 -12.76
CA LEU A 167 13.36 -3.06 -13.67
C LEU A 167 14.54 -2.23 -14.20
N ALA A 168 14.30 -1.00 -14.64
CA ALA A 168 15.35 -0.11 -15.13
C ALA A 168 16.42 0.14 -14.07
N GLU A 169 16.01 0.41 -12.82
CA GLU A 169 16.95 0.63 -11.70
C GLU A 169 17.81 -0.60 -11.40
N ARG A 170 17.20 -1.80 -11.43
CA ARG A 170 17.92 -3.05 -11.19
C ARG A 170 18.86 -3.43 -12.33
N LEU A 171 18.44 -3.26 -13.58
CA LEU A 171 19.29 -3.49 -14.77
C LEU A 171 20.50 -2.55 -14.78
N ALA A 172 20.31 -1.27 -14.43
CA ALA A 172 21.40 -0.31 -14.35
C ALA A 172 22.46 -0.70 -13.31
N ARG A 173 22.01 -1.21 -12.15
CA ARG A 173 22.87 -1.56 -11.00
C ARG A 173 23.39 -3.00 -11.03
N GLY A 174 22.84 -3.86 -11.88
CA GLY A 174 23.15 -5.29 -11.85
C GLY A 174 22.59 -6.00 -10.61
N GLU A 175 21.41 -5.61 -10.15
CA GLU A 175 20.76 -6.27 -9.01
C GLU A 175 20.00 -7.51 -9.51
N GLY A 176 20.54 -8.71 -9.25
CA GLY A 176 19.96 -9.99 -9.72
C GLY A 176 20.25 -10.35 -11.17
N CYS A 177 21.15 -9.61 -11.82
CA CYS A 177 21.72 -9.90 -13.13
C CYS A 177 23.04 -9.13 -13.31
N PRO A 178 23.90 -9.44 -14.29
CA PRO A 178 25.01 -8.56 -14.64
C PRO A 178 24.49 -7.15 -15.03
N PRO A 179 25.24 -6.06 -14.75
CA PRO A 179 24.82 -4.71 -15.13
C PRO A 179 24.55 -4.59 -16.63
N GLN A 180 23.37 -4.04 -16.97
CA GLN A 180 22.87 -3.85 -18.33
C GLN A 180 22.45 -2.39 -18.55
N PRO A 181 23.38 -1.42 -18.50
CA PRO A 181 23.06 0.01 -18.55
C PRO A 181 22.38 0.44 -19.86
N ARG A 182 22.65 -0.23 -20.99
CA ARG A 182 21.98 0.07 -22.26
C ARG A 182 20.49 -0.27 -22.22
N ALA A 183 20.14 -1.46 -21.74
CA ALA A 183 18.75 -1.89 -21.61
C ALA A 183 18.00 -1.02 -20.59
N ALA A 184 18.67 -0.65 -19.48
CA ALA A 184 18.12 0.28 -18.50
C ALA A 184 17.81 1.65 -19.11
N GLU A 185 18.74 2.23 -19.88
CA GLU A 185 18.54 3.52 -20.54
C GLU A 185 17.48 3.47 -21.66
N GLU A 186 17.36 2.36 -22.39
CA GLU A 186 16.27 2.15 -23.35
C GLU A 186 14.89 2.13 -22.68
N LEU A 187 14.80 1.50 -21.51
CA LEU A 187 13.57 1.45 -20.71
C LEU A 187 13.24 2.83 -20.14
N TRP A 188 14.25 3.54 -19.61
CA TRP A 188 14.08 4.93 -19.17
C TRP A 188 13.67 5.87 -20.30
N ALA A 189 14.23 5.72 -21.50
CA ALA A 189 13.80 6.52 -22.65
C ALA A 189 12.33 6.27 -23.05
N GLN A 190 11.79 5.07 -22.81
CA GLN A 190 10.35 4.78 -22.99
C GLN A 190 9.50 5.45 -21.90
N LEU A 191 9.94 5.36 -20.65
CA LEU A 191 9.29 5.99 -19.50
C LEU A 191 9.28 7.53 -19.61
N ASP A 192 10.40 8.13 -20.03
CA ASP A 192 10.53 9.56 -20.26
C ASP A 192 9.56 10.06 -21.34
N ARG A 193 9.38 9.29 -22.44
CA ARG A 193 8.38 9.59 -23.48
C ARG A 193 6.94 9.51 -22.95
N ALA A 194 6.68 8.70 -21.93
CA ALA A 194 5.40 8.61 -21.25
C ALA A 194 5.25 9.65 -20.12
N GLY A 195 6.23 10.54 -19.94
CA GLY A 195 6.22 11.56 -18.89
C GLY A 195 6.46 11.02 -17.47
N VAL A 196 6.99 9.79 -17.36
CA VAL A 196 7.28 9.15 -16.07
C VAL A 196 8.66 9.61 -15.58
N PRO A 197 8.76 10.28 -14.42
CA PRO A 197 10.04 10.77 -13.92
C PRO A 197 10.96 9.63 -13.45
N ARG A 198 12.26 9.88 -13.47
CA ARG A 198 13.24 8.97 -12.87
C ARG A 198 13.08 8.90 -11.35
N LEU A 199 13.43 7.74 -10.79
CA LEU A 199 13.51 7.56 -9.35
C LEU A 199 14.80 8.22 -8.81
N PRO A 200 14.80 8.73 -7.57
CA PRO A 200 16.04 9.09 -6.90
C PRO A 200 16.94 7.88 -6.72
N ALA A 201 18.23 8.12 -6.49
CA ALA A 201 19.14 7.06 -6.07
C ALA A 201 18.67 6.47 -4.73
N ILE A 202 18.20 5.22 -4.78
CA ILE A 202 17.74 4.46 -3.62
C ILE A 202 18.57 3.18 -3.54
N GLU A 203 19.40 3.12 -2.51
CA GLU A 203 20.17 1.95 -2.11
C GLU A 203 19.85 1.68 -0.65
N ALA A 204 19.31 0.50 -0.35
CA ALA A 204 18.99 0.10 1.00
C ALA A 204 19.50 -1.33 1.22
N PRO A 205 20.01 -1.65 2.42
CA PRO A 205 20.36 -3.03 2.75
C PRO A 205 19.12 -3.92 2.66
N LEU A 206 19.33 -5.20 2.35
CA LEU A 206 18.25 -6.17 2.43
C LEU A 206 17.67 -6.23 3.85
N PRO A 207 16.35 -6.45 3.99
CA PRO A 207 15.69 -6.54 5.28
C PRO A 207 16.36 -7.54 6.23
N ALA A 208 16.25 -7.31 7.54
CA ALA A 208 16.68 -8.29 8.52
C ALA A 208 15.88 -9.59 8.35
N GLN A 209 16.57 -10.71 8.06
CA GLN A 209 15.94 -11.99 7.77
C GLN A 209 15.08 -12.50 8.94
N GLN A 210 13.92 -13.06 8.60
CA GLN A 210 13.48 -14.34 9.17
C GLN A 210 13.82 -15.45 8.17
N GLU A 211 13.91 -16.69 8.64
CA GLU A 211 14.41 -17.92 7.96
C GLU A 211 13.57 -18.37 6.74
N GLY A 212 13.20 -17.45 5.84
CA GLY A 212 12.45 -17.74 4.63
C GLY A 212 13.26 -18.63 3.69
N ARG A 213 12.63 -19.70 3.20
CA ARG A 213 13.27 -20.61 2.25
C ARG A 213 13.54 -19.87 0.92
N PRO A 214 14.74 -20.02 0.32
CA PRO A 214 14.99 -19.51 -1.02
C PRO A 214 13.99 -20.06 -2.04
N GLY A 215 13.56 -19.22 -2.97
CA GLY A 215 12.64 -19.60 -4.04
C GLY A 215 11.19 -19.85 -3.62
N THR A 216 10.81 -19.60 -2.36
CA THR A 216 9.42 -19.77 -1.90
C THR A 216 8.70 -18.44 -1.73
N LEU A 217 7.41 -18.43 -2.07
CA LEU A 217 6.49 -17.35 -1.74
C LEU A 217 5.87 -17.63 -0.37
N THR A 218 6.29 -16.88 0.66
CA THR A 218 5.77 -17.01 2.02
C THR A 218 5.37 -15.63 2.52
N LEU A 219 4.09 -15.41 2.81
CA LEU A 219 3.63 -14.09 3.23
C LEU A 219 4.15 -13.70 4.61
N GLU A 220 4.34 -14.67 5.49
CA GLU A 220 4.89 -14.44 6.83
C GLU A 220 6.28 -13.77 6.74
N ASP A 221 7.15 -14.21 5.80
CA ASP A 221 8.48 -13.62 5.55
C ASP A 221 8.44 -12.12 5.26
N VAL A 222 7.31 -11.62 4.72
CA VAL A 222 7.14 -10.22 4.33
C VAL A 222 6.24 -9.43 5.26
N LEU A 223 5.56 -10.04 6.22
CA LEU A 223 4.70 -9.30 7.16
C LEU A 223 5.41 -8.98 8.48
N TRP A 224 6.46 -9.72 8.84
CA TRP A 224 7.16 -9.50 10.10
C TRP A 224 8.20 -8.36 10.02
N PRO A 225 8.15 -7.37 10.95
CA PRO A 225 9.14 -6.30 11.01
C PRO A 225 10.40 -6.71 11.82
N PRO A 226 11.54 -6.06 11.58
CA PRO A 226 12.71 -6.18 12.46
C PRO A 226 12.43 -5.65 13.89
N PRO A 227 13.22 -6.07 14.90
CA PRO A 227 13.07 -5.58 16.27
C PRO A 227 13.47 -4.11 16.42
N TRP A 228 13.02 -3.51 17.52
CA TRP A 228 13.33 -2.13 17.88
C TRP A 228 14.71 -1.96 18.50
N THR A 229 15.33 -0.83 18.20
CA THR A 229 16.42 -0.25 18.98
C THR A 229 15.90 0.99 19.72
N PRO A 230 15.81 0.98 21.06
CA PRO A 230 15.41 2.16 21.82
C PRO A 230 16.40 3.32 21.64
N LEU A 231 15.90 4.53 21.47
CA LEU A 231 16.70 5.76 21.38
C LEU A 231 16.45 6.73 22.54
N SER A 232 15.20 6.80 23.02
CA SER A 232 14.81 7.58 24.20
C SER A 232 13.62 6.91 24.88
N GLU A 233 13.51 7.07 26.19
CA GLU A 233 12.33 6.69 26.97
C GLU A 233 11.29 7.82 27.05
N SER A 234 11.70 9.06 26.79
CA SER A 234 10.89 10.26 27.02
C SER A 234 11.25 11.39 26.02
N PRO A 235 10.46 11.58 24.94
CA PRO A 235 9.35 10.71 24.53
C PRO A 235 9.88 9.32 24.17
N ALA A 236 9.03 8.30 24.22
CA ALA A 236 9.45 6.97 23.82
C ALA A 236 9.75 6.94 22.32
N LEU A 237 11.03 6.83 21.98
CA LEU A 237 11.57 6.90 20.64
C LEU A 237 12.31 5.60 20.33
N ARG A 238 12.00 5.00 19.18
CA ARG A 238 12.61 3.75 18.73
C ARG A 238 13.04 3.88 17.27
N ARG A 239 14.06 3.12 16.93
CA ARG A 239 14.55 2.94 15.56
C ARG A 239 14.30 1.51 15.10
N VAL A 240 13.92 1.36 13.84
CA VAL A 240 13.78 0.06 13.17
C VAL A 240 14.72 0.04 11.97
N ASP A 241 15.74 -0.79 12.03
CA ASP A 241 16.72 -0.91 10.95
C ASP A 241 16.29 -1.96 9.93
N ARG A 242 16.52 -1.66 8.64
CA ARG A 242 16.26 -2.60 7.54
C ARG A 242 14.79 -3.06 7.50
N LEU A 243 13.86 -2.15 7.73
CA LEU A 243 12.42 -2.40 7.66
C LEU A 243 11.95 -2.64 6.22
N LEU A 244 12.40 -1.79 5.29
CA LEU A 244 12.09 -1.88 3.87
C LEU A 244 13.36 -2.16 3.05
N SER A 245 13.20 -2.95 1.99
CA SER A 245 14.22 -3.16 0.95
C SER A 245 14.27 -1.96 -0.01
N ALA A 246 15.33 -1.92 -0.84
CA ALA A 246 15.45 -0.89 -1.89
C ALA A 246 14.26 -0.90 -2.85
N ASP A 247 13.77 -2.08 -3.26
CA ASP A 247 12.62 -2.21 -4.17
C ASP A 247 11.31 -1.73 -3.54
N GLU A 248 11.14 -1.87 -2.22
CA GLU A 248 9.97 -1.34 -1.52
C GLU A 248 10.04 0.17 -1.34
N CYS A 249 11.23 0.72 -1.07
CA CYS A 249 11.44 2.17 -1.07
C CYS A 249 11.17 2.75 -2.46
N ARG A 250 11.67 2.12 -3.53
CA ARG A 250 11.41 2.48 -4.93
C ARG A 250 9.92 2.36 -5.28
N LEU A 251 9.24 1.30 -4.84
CA LEU A 251 7.79 1.13 -4.99
C LEU A 251 7.04 2.34 -4.42
N LEU A 252 7.31 2.70 -3.16
CA LEU A 252 6.63 3.82 -2.50
C LEU A 252 6.87 5.14 -3.24
N VAL A 253 8.11 5.41 -3.68
CA VAL A 253 8.42 6.63 -4.45
C VAL A 253 7.74 6.61 -5.82
N ALA A 254 7.82 5.50 -6.56
CA ALA A 254 7.21 5.35 -7.89
C ALA A 254 5.68 5.55 -7.85
N CYS A 255 4.99 4.98 -6.86
CA CYS A 255 3.55 5.16 -6.67
C CYS A 255 3.17 6.60 -6.27
N ALA A 256 4.04 7.29 -5.52
CA ALA A 256 3.79 8.64 -5.02
C ALA A 256 4.08 9.75 -6.03
N GLN A 257 5.16 9.61 -6.82
CA GLN A 257 5.61 10.61 -7.79
C GLN A 257 4.51 11.24 -8.66
N PRO A 258 3.62 10.46 -9.34
CA PRO A 258 2.60 11.03 -10.21
C PRO A 258 1.48 11.78 -9.45
N GLN A 259 1.41 11.61 -8.13
CA GLN A 259 0.37 12.15 -7.27
C GLN A 259 0.84 13.31 -6.38
N LEU A 260 2.14 13.64 -6.40
CA LEU A 260 2.71 14.69 -5.56
C LEU A 260 2.05 16.05 -5.77
N ARG A 261 1.63 16.67 -4.67
CA ARG A 261 1.10 18.04 -4.61
C ARG A 261 1.78 18.81 -3.50
N ASP A 262 1.70 20.15 -3.52
CA ASP A 262 2.22 20.97 -2.43
C ASP A 262 1.54 20.60 -1.11
N SER A 263 2.35 20.48 -0.06
CA SER A 263 1.87 20.09 1.24
C SER A 263 0.96 21.13 1.87
N MET A 264 -0.18 20.66 2.38
CA MET A 264 -1.12 21.47 3.14
C MET A 264 -1.00 21.12 4.62
N THR A 265 -1.09 22.13 5.50
CA THR A 265 -1.23 21.91 6.94
C THR A 265 -2.56 22.49 7.41
N VAL A 266 -3.16 21.89 8.45
CA VAL A 266 -4.35 22.44 9.09
C VAL A 266 -3.92 23.57 10.03
N ASP A 267 -4.45 24.76 9.83
CA ASP A 267 -4.27 25.88 10.75
C ASP A 267 -4.95 25.55 12.10
N PRO A 268 -4.23 25.60 13.23
CA PRO A 268 -4.76 25.14 14.51
C PRO A 268 -5.86 26.04 15.10
N VAL A 269 -6.07 27.25 14.56
CA VAL A 269 -7.09 28.19 15.04
C VAL A 269 -8.34 28.11 14.17
N SER A 270 -8.17 28.08 12.85
CA SER A 270 -9.28 28.10 11.88
C SER A 270 -9.71 26.71 11.41
N GLY A 271 -8.88 25.69 11.57
CA GLY A 271 -9.15 24.33 11.08
C GLY A 271 -9.07 24.18 9.56
N GLU A 272 -8.66 25.22 8.83
CA GLU A 272 -8.55 25.19 7.37
C GLU A 272 -7.22 24.61 6.90
N ALA A 273 -7.26 23.82 5.82
CA ALA A 273 -6.06 23.38 5.11
C ALA A 273 -5.46 24.56 4.34
N ARG A 274 -4.24 24.99 4.70
CA ARG A 274 -3.51 26.06 4.02
C ARG A 274 -2.08 25.63 3.70
N ALA A 275 -1.56 26.10 2.56
CA ALA A 275 -0.13 26.06 2.27
C ALA A 275 0.56 26.97 3.31
N ASN A 276 1.17 26.35 4.32
CA ASN A 276 1.67 27.03 5.51
C ASN A 276 3.20 27.00 5.49
N PRO A 277 3.91 28.08 5.87
CA PRO A 277 5.36 28.06 6.06
C PRO A 277 5.87 27.00 7.07
N LEU A 278 4.97 26.35 7.82
CA LEU A 278 5.29 25.25 8.73
C LEU A 278 5.84 24.01 8.00
N ARG A 279 5.23 23.60 6.88
CA ARG A 279 5.67 22.46 6.05
C ARG A 279 5.77 22.89 4.60
N THR A 280 6.94 22.73 4.03
CA THR A 280 7.26 23.23 2.67
C THR A 280 7.56 22.10 1.69
N SER A 281 7.20 20.86 2.01
CA SER A 281 7.34 19.68 1.16
C SER A 281 6.26 19.57 0.07
N ARG A 282 6.40 18.56 -0.78
CA ARG A 282 5.29 17.98 -1.54
C ARG A 282 4.94 16.60 -0.98
N ASP A 283 3.68 16.19 -1.08
CA ASP A 283 3.25 14.88 -0.63
C ASP A 283 2.19 14.24 -1.52
N ALA A 284 2.08 12.93 -1.40
CA ALA A 284 1.03 12.11 -1.98
C ALA A 284 0.45 11.23 -0.86
N SER A 285 -0.87 11.25 -0.73
CA SER A 285 -1.58 10.31 0.13
C SER A 285 -2.02 9.11 -0.70
N PHE A 286 -1.80 7.90 -0.18
CA PHE A 286 -2.30 6.69 -0.82
C PHE A 286 -3.75 6.45 -0.40
N ASP A 287 -4.65 6.67 -1.37
CA ASP A 287 -6.03 6.28 -1.25
C ASP A 287 -6.12 4.74 -1.14
N PRO A 288 -6.89 4.18 -0.20
CA PRO A 288 -7.15 2.74 -0.12
C PRO A 288 -7.60 2.09 -1.44
N LEU A 289 -8.21 2.86 -2.36
CA LEU A 289 -8.57 2.44 -3.72
C LEU A 289 -7.35 2.15 -4.62
N ALA A 290 -6.25 2.84 -4.38
CA ALA A 290 -5.00 2.72 -5.15
C ALA A 290 -4.03 1.70 -4.55
N GLU A 291 -4.33 1.14 -3.37
CA GLU A 291 -3.48 0.16 -2.71
C GLU A 291 -3.57 -1.20 -3.39
N ASP A 292 -2.43 -1.66 -3.91
CA ASP A 292 -2.26 -3.00 -4.42
C ASP A 292 -1.70 -3.95 -3.35
N PHE A 293 -1.52 -5.22 -3.72
CA PHE A 293 -1.03 -6.26 -2.81
C PHE A 293 0.34 -5.90 -2.22
N ALA A 294 1.24 -5.32 -3.01
CA ALA A 294 2.59 -4.99 -2.57
C ALA A 294 2.59 -3.83 -1.57
N LEU A 295 1.84 -2.76 -1.87
CA LEU A 295 1.64 -1.62 -0.98
C LEU A 295 0.97 -2.05 0.33
N ARG A 296 -0.04 -2.94 0.25
CA ARG A 296 -0.71 -3.47 1.44
C ARG A 296 0.24 -4.26 2.34
N CYS A 297 1.10 -5.11 1.77
CA CYS A 297 2.16 -5.81 2.52
C CYS A 297 3.13 -4.83 3.19
N VAL A 298 3.57 -3.79 2.48
CA VAL A 298 4.46 -2.75 3.03
C VAL A 298 3.79 -2.04 4.20
N GLN A 299 2.54 -1.60 4.04
CA GLN A 299 1.84 -0.89 5.12
C GLN A 299 1.55 -1.78 6.33
N LEU A 300 1.17 -3.06 6.12
CA LEU A 300 1.02 -4.02 7.22
C LEU A 300 2.30 -4.14 8.04
N ARG A 301 3.45 -4.23 7.36
CA ARG A 301 4.74 -4.31 8.03
C ARG A 301 5.11 -3.01 8.75
N ILE A 302 4.81 -1.84 8.16
CA ILE A 302 5.01 -0.52 8.79
C ILE A 302 4.15 -0.39 10.05
N ALA A 303 2.87 -0.77 10.01
CA ALA A 303 1.99 -0.75 11.16
C ALA A 303 2.47 -1.73 12.26
N GLN A 304 2.83 -2.96 11.88
CA GLN A 304 3.38 -3.95 12.80
C GLN A 304 4.71 -3.48 13.41
N ALA A 305 5.55 -2.77 12.64
CA ALA A 305 6.78 -2.16 13.13
C ALA A 305 6.51 -1.03 14.13
N ALA A 306 5.35 -0.40 14.10
CA ALA A 306 4.88 0.51 15.15
C ALA A 306 4.15 -0.23 16.29
N GLN A 307 4.12 -1.58 16.26
CA GLN A 307 3.34 -2.46 17.15
C GLN A 307 1.85 -2.08 17.21
N MET A 308 1.28 -1.79 16.05
CA MET A 308 -0.14 -1.48 15.89
C MET A 308 -0.70 -2.20 14.67
N GLU A 309 -2.01 -2.31 14.59
CA GLU A 309 -2.66 -2.94 13.45
C GLU A 309 -2.97 -1.92 12.35
N LEU A 310 -3.02 -2.40 11.12
CA LEU A 310 -3.26 -1.54 9.96
C LEU A 310 -4.61 -0.81 10.01
N VAL A 311 -5.60 -1.42 10.67
CA VAL A 311 -6.94 -0.83 10.86
C VAL A 311 -6.90 0.46 11.68
N HIS A 312 -5.89 0.65 12.53
CA HIS A 312 -5.67 1.89 13.27
C HIS A 312 -5.04 3.00 12.42
N ALA A 313 -4.53 2.67 11.24
CA ALA A 313 -3.75 3.61 10.45
C ALA A 313 -4.65 4.58 9.67
N GLU A 314 -4.24 5.85 9.68
CA GLU A 314 -4.64 6.81 8.64
C GLU A 314 -4.01 6.41 7.28
N GLN A 315 -4.22 7.23 6.25
CA GLN A 315 -3.60 7.01 4.94
C GLN A 315 -2.07 7.13 5.02
N LEU A 316 -1.36 6.24 4.31
CA LEU A 316 0.09 6.37 4.17
C LEU A 316 0.41 7.61 3.33
N ILE A 317 1.24 8.50 3.87
CA ILE A 317 1.68 9.71 3.15
C ILE A 317 3.15 9.56 2.77
N VAL A 318 3.46 9.74 1.49
CA VAL A 318 4.83 9.85 0.99
C VAL A 318 5.15 11.31 0.73
N LEU A 319 6.20 11.83 1.37
CA LEU A 319 6.66 13.21 1.31
C LEU A 319 7.99 13.32 0.57
N ARG A 320 8.16 14.42 -0.16
CA ARG A 320 9.40 14.82 -0.84
C ARG A 320 9.82 16.23 -0.38
N TYR A 321 11.07 16.37 0.07
CA TYR A 321 11.70 17.64 0.42
C TYR A 321 12.89 17.90 -0.52
N ALA A 322 12.84 19.01 -1.25
CA ALA A 322 13.94 19.56 -2.04
C ALA A 322 14.88 20.41 -1.15
N PRO A 323 16.06 20.83 -1.65
CA PRO A 323 16.96 21.71 -0.90
C PRO A 323 16.25 22.96 -0.36
N GLY A 324 16.49 23.27 0.91
CA GLY A 324 15.87 24.34 1.68
C GLY A 324 14.48 24.02 2.23
N GLN A 325 13.80 22.97 1.76
CA GLN A 325 12.50 22.56 2.29
C GLN A 325 12.67 21.83 3.63
N GLN A 326 11.71 22.05 4.52
CA GLN A 326 11.71 21.54 5.89
C GLN A 326 10.29 21.34 6.42
N TYR A 327 10.20 20.73 7.60
CA TYR A 327 9.02 20.76 8.44
C TYR A 327 9.42 21.29 9.82
N ARG A 328 8.95 22.50 10.14
CA ARG A 328 9.21 23.15 11.44
C ARG A 328 8.73 22.29 12.62
N PRO A 329 9.25 22.55 13.84
CA PRO A 329 8.85 21.83 15.04
C PRO A 329 7.32 21.77 15.22
N HIS A 330 6.79 20.57 15.37
CA HIS A 330 5.37 20.29 15.55
C HIS A 330 5.18 18.99 16.33
N ARG A 331 3.92 18.64 16.57
CA ARG A 331 3.50 17.40 17.23
C ARG A 331 2.42 16.75 16.39
N ASP A 332 2.38 15.43 16.43
CA ASP A 332 1.48 14.67 15.57
C ASP A 332 0.14 14.37 16.22
N TYR A 333 0.02 14.42 17.55
CA TYR A 333 -1.28 14.33 18.19
C TYR A 333 -2.19 15.49 17.76
N LEU A 334 -3.47 15.20 17.61
CA LEU A 334 -4.48 16.13 17.17
C LEU A 334 -4.94 17.04 18.32
N PRO A 335 -5.10 18.35 18.08
CA PRO A 335 -5.79 19.24 19.01
C PRO A 335 -7.25 18.82 19.23
N PRO A 336 -7.89 19.19 20.36
CA PRO A 336 -9.26 18.79 20.67
C PRO A 336 -10.29 19.12 19.58
N ALA A 337 -10.16 20.27 18.92
CA ALA A 337 -11.07 20.67 17.85
C ALA A 337 -10.97 19.77 16.61
N THR A 338 -9.76 19.41 16.20
CA THR A 338 -9.50 18.50 15.07
C THR A 338 -9.93 17.08 15.40
N LEU A 339 -9.69 16.63 16.63
CA LEU A 339 -10.13 15.32 17.09
C LEU A 339 -11.66 15.18 17.03
N ALA A 340 -12.39 16.24 17.40
CA ALA A 340 -13.85 16.25 17.38
C ALA A 340 -14.46 16.25 15.96
N SER A 341 -13.73 16.72 14.94
CA SER A 341 -14.26 16.91 13.59
C SER A 341 -13.84 15.84 12.57
N ASP A 342 -12.73 15.13 12.78
CA ASP A 342 -12.22 14.10 11.86
C ASP A 342 -12.91 12.74 12.07
N ARG A 343 -12.47 11.99 13.07
CA ARG A 343 -12.93 10.64 13.43
C ARG A 343 -12.85 10.47 14.95
N PRO A 344 -13.76 11.08 15.73
CA PRO A 344 -13.68 11.09 17.19
C PRO A 344 -13.70 9.67 17.79
N GLU A 345 -14.34 8.71 17.14
CA GLU A 345 -14.38 7.31 17.56
C GLU A 345 -13.01 6.62 17.54
N ALA A 346 -12.13 7.03 16.61
CA ALA A 346 -10.79 6.48 16.44
C ALA A 346 -9.80 6.96 17.53
N GLY A 347 -10.19 7.96 18.35
CA GLY A 347 -9.32 8.55 19.36
C GLY A 347 -8.23 9.42 18.75
N ASN A 348 -7.17 9.75 19.48
CA ASN A 348 -6.05 10.54 19.00
C ASN A 348 -5.02 9.67 18.24
N ARG A 349 -4.02 10.28 17.60
CA ARG A 349 -2.87 9.56 17.04
C ARG A 349 -2.01 9.08 18.20
N ALA A 350 -1.93 7.76 18.40
CA ALA A 350 -1.14 7.15 19.45
C ALA A 350 0.35 7.08 19.08
N ARG A 351 0.65 6.75 17.82
CA ARG A 351 2.03 6.60 17.33
C ARG A 351 2.20 7.16 15.93
N THR A 352 3.42 7.59 15.65
CA THR A 352 3.89 7.90 14.30
C THR A 352 5.05 6.98 13.95
N ILE A 353 5.07 6.46 12.73
CA ILE A 353 6.25 5.85 12.13
C ILE A 353 6.63 6.60 10.85
N CYS A 354 7.89 7.02 10.78
CA CYS A 354 8.50 7.69 9.64
C CYS A 354 9.59 6.79 9.06
N VAL A 355 9.40 6.31 7.82
CA VAL A 355 10.34 5.47 7.09
C VAL A 355 11.09 6.30 6.05
N TYR A 356 12.42 6.29 6.11
CA TYR A 356 13.25 6.99 5.14
C TYR A 356 13.37 6.17 3.86
N LEU A 357 13.06 6.77 2.71
CA LEU A 357 12.99 6.06 1.43
C LEU A 357 14.26 6.22 0.59
N ASN A 358 15.07 7.25 0.85
CA ASN A 358 16.36 7.47 0.22
C ASN A 358 17.36 8.09 1.20
N ALA A 359 18.64 8.08 0.82
CA ALA A 359 19.70 8.76 1.55
C ALA A 359 19.69 10.23 1.16
N VAL A 360 19.96 11.10 2.11
CA VAL A 360 20.08 12.55 1.90
C VAL A 360 21.56 12.89 1.99
N ALA A 361 22.07 13.67 1.03
CA ALA A 361 23.49 13.99 0.95
C ALA A 361 23.93 14.89 2.12
N ASP A 362 23.13 15.91 2.44
CA ASP A 362 23.32 16.75 3.62
C ASP A 362 22.00 17.32 4.16
N GLY A 363 21.88 17.44 5.49
CA GLY A 363 20.69 17.85 6.21
C GLY A 363 19.54 16.82 6.22
N GLY A 364 18.31 17.30 6.39
CA GLY A 364 17.11 16.47 6.26
C GLY A 364 16.84 15.50 7.43
N ALA A 365 17.57 15.56 8.54
CA ALA A 365 17.33 14.68 9.69
C ALA A 365 15.96 14.92 10.35
N THR A 366 15.49 13.95 11.12
CA THR A 366 14.31 14.11 11.97
C THR A 366 14.78 14.44 13.39
N ALA A 367 14.65 15.69 13.79
CA ALA A 367 15.08 16.20 15.08
C ALA A 367 13.99 16.08 16.13
N PHE A 368 14.37 15.71 17.35
CA PHE A 368 13.54 15.70 18.57
C PHE A 368 14.20 16.61 19.61
N PRO A 369 13.91 17.93 19.57
CA PRO A 369 14.64 18.91 20.39
C PRO A 369 14.58 18.64 21.89
N ASP A 370 13.41 18.24 22.40
CA ASP A 370 13.20 17.97 23.82
C ASP A 370 13.95 16.72 24.31
N ALA A 371 14.30 15.81 23.38
CA ALA A 371 15.11 14.63 23.65
C ALA A 371 16.61 14.86 23.42
N GLY A 372 17.00 15.98 22.78
CA GLY A 372 18.38 16.22 22.34
C GLY A 372 18.86 15.23 21.28
N LEU A 373 17.95 14.67 20.48
CA LEU A 373 18.25 13.63 19.48
C LEU A 373 17.94 14.11 18.06
N SER A 374 18.71 13.63 17.09
CA SER A 374 18.41 13.80 15.66
C SER A 374 18.72 12.50 14.93
N VAL A 375 17.77 12.04 14.11
CA VAL A 375 17.86 10.78 13.37
C VAL A 375 18.10 11.07 11.89
N ALA A 376 19.27 10.72 11.40
CA ALA A 376 19.64 10.91 10.00
C ALA A 376 18.82 10.01 9.06
N PRO A 377 18.47 10.46 7.84
CA PRO A 377 17.74 9.65 6.87
C PRO A 377 18.60 8.50 6.36
N GLN A 378 18.17 7.27 6.63
CA GLN A 378 18.83 6.05 6.13
C GLN A 378 17.80 5.18 5.41
N PRO A 379 17.94 4.95 4.09
CA PRO A 379 17.00 4.14 3.30
C PRO A 379 16.59 2.85 3.98
N GLY A 380 15.28 2.61 4.02
CA GLY A 380 14.70 1.40 4.60
C GLY A 380 14.71 1.36 6.13
N CYS A 381 15.29 2.34 6.81
CA CYS A 381 15.18 2.49 8.26
C CYS A 381 13.98 3.37 8.63
N ALA A 382 13.44 3.16 9.83
CA ALA A 382 12.33 3.92 10.36
C ALA A 382 12.61 4.45 11.76
N VAL A 383 11.95 5.57 12.08
CA VAL A 383 11.83 6.07 13.44
C VAL A 383 10.36 5.97 13.88
N VAL A 384 10.13 5.47 15.09
CA VAL A 384 8.81 5.28 15.71
C VAL A 384 8.80 6.07 17.01
N PHE A 385 7.77 6.88 17.23
CA PHE A 385 7.60 7.62 18.48
C PHE A 385 6.16 7.63 18.96
N ASP A 386 6.01 7.65 20.29
CA ASP A 386 4.71 7.79 20.95
C ASP A 386 4.29 9.26 20.95
N ASN A 387 3.06 9.51 20.53
CA ASN A 387 2.42 10.82 20.56
C ASN A 387 1.58 11.02 21.82
N LEU A 388 1.30 9.92 22.53
CA LEU A 388 0.56 9.90 23.79
C LEU A 388 1.44 9.35 24.92
N ASP A 389 1.21 9.82 26.13
CA ASP A 389 1.83 9.32 27.35
C ASP A 389 1.16 8.01 27.83
N ALA A 390 1.66 7.46 28.94
CA ALA A 390 1.16 6.21 29.51
C ALA A 390 -0.29 6.29 30.02
N ASP A 391 -0.80 7.51 30.28
CA ASP A 391 -2.18 7.76 30.71
C ASP A 391 -3.11 8.05 29.52
N GLY A 392 -2.59 8.03 28.29
CA GLY A 392 -3.33 8.34 27.05
C GLY A 392 -3.46 9.84 26.76
N GLY A 393 -2.79 10.69 27.54
CA GLY A 393 -2.71 12.13 27.31
C GLY A 393 -1.70 12.49 26.22
N PRO A 394 -1.75 13.70 25.62
CA PRO A 394 -0.74 14.13 24.66
C PRO A 394 0.67 14.19 25.26
N GLU A 395 1.67 13.55 24.64
CA GLU A 395 3.07 13.60 25.09
C GLU A 395 3.76 14.87 24.56
N PRO A 396 3.96 15.93 25.37
CA PRO A 396 4.48 17.20 24.88
C PRO A 396 5.92 17.12 24.39
N ARG A 397 6.72 16.14 24.84
CA ARG A 397 8.12 15.96 24.42
C ARG A 397 8.27 15.23 23.09
N SER A 398 7.17 14.76 22.50
CA SER A 398 7.13 14.26 21.11
C SER A 398 7.32 15.36 20.05
N LEU A 399 7.64 16.59 20.48
CA LEU A 399 7.98 17.69 19.59
C LEU A 399 9.12 17.27 18.66
N HIS A 400 8.87 17.36 17.35
CA HIS A 400 9.83 16.94 16.35
C HIS A 400 9.76 17.82 15.10
N ALA A 401 10.83 17.78 14.31
CA ALA A 401 10.98 18.57 13.10
C ALA A 401 11.68 17.76 12.01
N GLY A 402 11.36 18.04 10.76
CA GLY A 402 12.21 17.67 9.64
C GLY A 402 13.18 18.82 9.37
N GLU A 403 14.45 18.64 9.69
CA GLU A 403 15.50 19.63 9.42
C GLU A 403 15.56 19.96 7.91
N PRO A 404 15.99 21.18 7.53
CA PRO A 404 16.17 21.53 6.13
C PRO A 404 17.06 20.54 5.40
N VAL A 405 16.66 20.13 4.20
CA VAL A 405 17.56 19.47 3.27
C VAL A 405 18.57 20.51 2.78
N VAL A 406 19.86 20.23 2.90
CA VAL A 406 20.93 21.12 2.41
C VAL A 406 21.36 20.70 1.01
N GLU A 407 21.62 19.41 0.81
CA GLU A 407 22.02 18.84 -0.48
C GLU A 407 21.24 17.56 -0.81
N GLY A 408 20.88 17.40 -2.09
CA GLY A 408 20.10 16.26 -2.59
C GLY A 408 18.59 16.46 -2.39
N GLU A 409 17.88 15.38 -2.07
CA GLU A 409 16.46 15.42 -1.73
C GLU A 409 16.11 14.34 -0.71
N LYS A 410 15.05 14.55 0.08
CA LYS A 410 14.55 13.60 1.08
C LYS A 410 13.19 13.06 0.67
N TRP A 411 13.07 11.75 0.64
CA TRP A 411 11.81 11.01 0.52
C TRP A 411 11.52 10.28 1.83
N LEU A 412 10.30 10.45 2.33
CA LEU A 412 9.87 9.93 3.62
C LEU A 412 8.46 9.37 3.50
N ALA A 413 8.20 8.16 3.99
CA ALA A 413 6.84 7.66 4.18
C ALA A 413 6.44 7.81 5.65
N THR A 414 5.29 8.41 5.92
CA THR A 414 4.73 8.62 7.26
C THR A 414 3.41 7.88 7.38
N LEU A 415 3.27 7.10 8.45
CA LEU A 415 2.02 6.48 8.84
C LEU A 415 1.66 6.93 10.26
N TRP A 416 0.50 7.58 10.39
CA TRP A 416 -0.09 7.91 11.68
C TRP A 416 -1.08 6.82 12.10
N LEU A 417 -0.98 6.38 13.34
CA LEU A 417 -1.79 5.30 13.89
C LEU A 417 -2.61 5.81 15.07
N ARG A 418 -3.93 5.62 14.99
CA ARG A 418 -4.93 6.06 15.95
C ARG A 418 -5.06 5.09 17.12
N GLU A 419 -5.66 5.52 18.22
CA GLU A 419 -5.91 4.64 19.39
C GLU A 419 -6.85 3.46 19.07
N ARG A 420 -7.75 3.64 18.10
CA ARG A 420 -8.74 2.63 17.66
C ARG A 420 -8.87 2.61 16.14
N ASP A 421 -9.71 1.70 15.63
CA ASP A 421 -9.98 1.53 14.21
C ASP A 421 -10.32 2.86 13.50
N TYR A 422 -9.51 3.21 12.52
CA TYR A 422 -9.71 4.35 11.61
C TYR A 422 -10.23 3.89 10.25
N ARG A 423 -9.87 2.68 9.81
CA ARG A 423 -10.30 2.07 8.55
C ARG A 423 -10.78 0.63 8.74
N ALA A 424 -11.64 0.19 7.82
CA ALA A 424 -12.33 -1.10 7.92
C ALA A 424 -11.49 -2.32 7.48
N PHE A 425 -10.44 -2.12 6.68
CA PHE A 425 -9.62 -3.20 6.12
C PHE A 425 -8.21 -2.75 5.74
#